data_AF-A0A8T5ZHR1-F1
#
_entry.id   AF-A0A8T5ZHR1-F1
#
_cell.length_a   1.000
_cell.length_b   1.000
_cell.length_c   1.000
_cell.angle_alpha   90.00
_cell.angle_beta   90.00
_cell.angle_gamma   90.00
#
_symmetry.space_group_name_H-M   'P 1'
#
loop_
_entity.id
_entity.type
_entity.pdbx_description
1 polymer ?
#
loop_
_entity_poly.entity_id
_entity_poly.type
_entity_poly.pdbx_seq_one_letter_code
_entity_poly.pdbx_strand_id
1 'polypeptide(L)'
;MEMLEEHRCFEGWQQRWRHDSSTLNCPMTFSIFLPPPRDHTPPPVLYWLSGLTCNDENFTTKAGAQRVAAELGIVLVMPDTSPRGEQVANDDGYDLGQGAGFYLNATQPPWATHYRMYDYLRDELPALVQSQFNVSDRCAISG
;
A
#
# COMPACT_ATOMS: atom_id res chain seq x y z
N MET A 1 2.09 2.20 -13.95
CA MET A 1 0.96 2.20 -13.00
C MET A 1 -0.33 2.44 -13.77
N GLU A 2 -1.43 1.89 -13.27
CA GLU A 2 -2.80 2.05 -13.78
C GLU A 2 -3.66 2.61 -12.65
N MET A 3 -4.37 3.72 -12.87
CA MET A 3 -5.33 4.25 -11.89
C MET A 3 -6.62 3.45 -11.99
N LEU A 4 -7.04 2.82 -10.89
CA LEU A 4 -8.26 2.03 -10.83
C LEU A 4 -9.45 2.91 -10.40
N GLU A 5 -9.25 3.73 -9.37
CA GLU A 5 -10.31 4.53 -8.76
C GLU A 5 -9.76 5.88 -8.27
N GLU A 6 -10.63 6.89 -8.23
CA GLU A 6 -10.36 8.21 -7.65
C GLU A 6 -11.63 8.80 -7.03
N HIS A 7 -11.50 9.30 -5.80
CA HIS A 7 -12.59 9.91 -5.04
C HIS A 7 -12.10 11.16 -4.33
N ARG A 8 -12.86 12.25 -4.44
CA ARG A 8 -12.60 13.46 -3.64
C ARG A 8 -13.02 13.23 -2.19
N CYS A 9 -12.14 13.53 -1.23
CA CYS A 9 -12.39 13.31 0.19
C CYS A 9 -11.65 14.36 1.05
N PHE A 10 -12.34 15.09 1.92
CA PHE A 10 -11.76 16.13 2.78
C PHE A 10 -10.80 17.09 2.04
N GLU A 11 -11.26 17.58 0.88
CA GLU A 11 -10.49 18.46 -0.03
C GLU A 11 -9.23 17.86 -0.67
N GLY A 12 -8.87 16.63 -0.29
CA GLY A 12 -7.86 15.80 -0.94
C GLY A 12 -8.46 14.78 -1.91
N TRP A 13 -7.60 13.85 -2.33
CA TRP A 13 -7.91 12.79 -3.28
C TRP A 13 -7.54 11.43 -2.70
N GLN A 14 -8.52 10.54 -2.61
CA GLN A 14 -8.32 9.13 -2.36
C GLN A 14 -8.23 8.42 -3.70
N GLN A 15 -7.09 7.82 -4.00
CA GLN A 15 -6.84 7.11 -5.25
C GLN A 15 -6.48 5.66 -4.99
N ARG A 16 -6.70 4.82 -6.00
CA ARG A 16 -6.31 3.41 -6.01
C ARG A 16 -5.53 3.11 -7.27
N TRP A 17 -4.37 2.49 -7.12
CA TRP A 17 -3.42 2.26 -8.20
C TRP A 17 -2.99 0.81 -8.26
N ARG A 18 -2.84 0.30 -9.49
CA ARG A 18 -2.22 -0.99 -9.78
C ARG A 18 -0.86 -0.78 -10.44
N HIS A 19 0.09 -1.65 -10.09
CA HIS A 19 1.36 -1.76 -10.82
C HIS A 19 1.86 -3.19 -10.81
N ASP A 20 2.71 -3.55 -11.77
CA ASP A 20 3.43 -4.82 -11.73
C ASP A 20 4.59 -4.71 -10.73
N SER A 21 4.62 -5.59 -9.73
CA SER A 21 5.72 -5.68 -8.77
C SER A 21 6.79 -6.63 -9.28
N SER A 22 8.01 -6.10 -9.41
CA SER A 22 9.21 -6.86 -9.72
C SER A 22 9.67 -7.73 -8.53
N THR A 23 9.42 -7.28 -7.30
CA THR A 23 9.80 -8.02 -6.08
C THR A 23 8.89 -9.20 -5.82
N LEU A 24 7.59 -9.02 -6.05
CA LEU A 24 6.55 -10.02 -5.77
C LEU A 24 6.17 -10.83 -7.00
N ASN A 25 6.65 -10.47 -8.20
CA ASN A 25 6.36 -11.13 -9.47
C ASN A 25 4.84 -11.25 -9.77
N CYS A 26 4.07 -10.23 -9.41
CA CYS A 26 2.65 -10.15 -9.70
C CYS A 26 2.16 -8.70 -9.75
N PRO A 27 0.97 -8.43 -10.31
CA PRO A 27 0.31 -7.16 -10.14
C PRO A 27 -0.05 -6.91 -8.66
N MET A 28 0.22 -5.71 -8.18
CA MET A 28 -0.12 -5.24 -6.83
C MET A 28 -1.02 -4.02 -6.91
N THR A 29 -1.92 -3.92 -5.94
CA THR A 29 -2.79 -2.75 -5.77
C THR A 29 -2.45 -2.06 -4.45
N PHE A 30 -2.42 -0.74 -4.46
CA PHE A 30 -2.33 0.07 -3.25
C PHE A 30 -3.26 1.28 -3.36
N SER A 31 -3.72 1.75 -2.21
CA SER A 31 -4.48 2.98 -2.09
C SER A 31 -3.57 4.10 -1.57
N ILE A 32 -3.81 5.34 -2.02
CA ILE A 32 -3.10 6.53 -1.58
C ILE A 32 -4.09 7.67 -1.32
N PHE A 33 -3.95 8.33 -0.18
CA PHE A 33 -4.63 9.60 0.08
C PHE A 33 -3.66 10.77 -0.08
N LEU A 34 -3.98 11.68 -0.99
CA LEU A 34 -3.26 12.92 -1.25
C LEU A 34 -4.00 14.08 -0.54
N PRO A 35 -3.43 14.70 0.50
CA PRO A 35 -4.06 15.80 1.20
C PRO A 35 -4.14 17.06 0.30
N PRO A 36 -5.02 18.04 0.61
CA PRO A 36 -5.02 19.31 -0.08
C PRO A 36 -3.63 19.98 0.04
N PRO A 37 -3.13 20.61 -1.04
CA PRO A 37 -1.84 21.29 -1.01
C PRO A 37 -1.86 22.45 -0.02
N ARG A 38 -0.80 22.59 0.78
CA ARG A 38 -0.64 23.70 1.75
C ARG A 38 0.29 24.78 1.23
N ASP A 39 1.42 24.34 0.71
CA ASP A 39 2.48 25.17 0.14
C ASP A 39 3.26 24.33 -0.91
N HIS A 40 4.43 24.80 -1.31
CA HIS A 40 5.29 24.10 -2.27
C HIS A 40 6.13 22.97 -1.64
N THR A 41 6.01 22.73 -0.34
CA THR A 41 6.74 21.68 0.39
C THR A 41 6.05 20.33 0.16
N PRO A 42 6.76 19.32 -0.35
CA PRO A 42 6.20 17.98 -0.47
C PRO A 42 5.80 17.42 0.91
N PRO A 43 4.59 16.86 1.08
CA PRO A 43 4.11 16.33 2.35
C PRO A 43 4.88 15.07 2.80
N PRO A 44 4.96 14.78 4.12
CA PRO A 44 5.45 13.50 4.62
C PRO A 44 4.47 12.36 4.34
N VAL A 45 4.98 11.13 4.31
CA VAL A 45 4.21 9.92 4.01
C VAL A 45 4.04 9.06 5.27
N LEU A 46 2.83 8.58 5.51
CA LEU A 46 2.54 7.52 6.48
C LEU A 46 2.09 6.26 5.74
N TYR A 47 2.86 5.18 5.90
CA TYR A 47 2.48 3.85 5.42
C TYR A 47 1.63 3.14 6.48
N TRP A 48 0.49 2.58 6.06
CA TRP A 48 -0.40 1.80 6.91
C TRP A 48 -0.42 0.34 6.46
N LEU A 49 0.01 -0.57 7.32
CA LEU A 49 0.10 -1.99 7.06
C LEU A 49 -1.10 -2.72 7.68
N SER A 50 -2.11 -3.07 6.86
CA SER A 50 -3.32 -3.75 7.33
C SER A 50 -3.07 -5.17 7.89
N GLY A 51 -4.03 -5.71 8.65
CA GLY A 51 -3.95 -7.07 9.21
C GLY A 51 -4.43 -8.18 8.27
N LEU A 52 -4.57 -9.39 8.83
CA LEU A 52 -5.06 -10.57 8.11
C LEU A 52 -6.38 -10.31 7.38
N THR A 53 -6.56 -10.96 6.24
CA THR A 53 -7.77 -10.92 5.38
C THR A 53 -8.08 -9.57 4.74
N CYS A 54 -7.32 -8.52 5.06
CA CYS A 54 -7.52 -7.19 4.52
C CYS A 54 -6.88 -7.01 3.13
N ASN A 55 -7.30 -5.96 2.46
CA ASN A 55 -6.63 -5.35 1.31
C ASN A 55 -6.36 -3.86 1.57
N ASP A 56 -6.03 -3.12 0.51
CA ASP A 56 -5.78 -1.67 0.55
C ASP A 56 -7.03 -0.83 0.93
N GLU A 57 -8.23 -1.38 0.79
CA GLU A 57 -9.50 -0.66 0.97
C GLU A 57 -10.02 -0.70 2.42
N ASN A 58 -9.65 -1.71 3.22
CA ASN A 58 -10.17 -1.87 4.59
C ASN A 58 -9.92 -0.62 5.44
N PHE A 59 -8.68 -0.14 5.50
CA PHE A 59 -8.33 1.08 6.23
C PHE A 59 -8.92 2.31 5.54
N THR A 60 -8.79 2.40 4.22
CA THR A 60 -9.30 3.48 3.37
C THR A 60 -10.77 3.78 3.65
N THR A 61 -11.61 2.76 3.77
CA THR A 61 -13.07 2.94 3.88
C THR A 61 -13.58 3.00 5.32
N LYS A 62 -12.85 2.44 6.30
CA LYS A 62 -13.36 2.24 7.67
C LYS A 62 -12.69 3.09 8.73
N ALA A 63 -11.45 3.56 8.51
CA ALA A 63 -10.67 4.25 9.55
C ALA A 63 -11.04 5.74 9.72
N GLY A 64 -11.53 6.39 8.65
CA GLY A 64 -11.81 7.83 8.67
C GLY A 64 -10.56 8.72 8.84
N ALA A 65 -9.37 8.17 8.54
CA ALA A 65 -8.09 8.83 8.75
C ALA A 65 -7.85 10.03 7.81
N GLN A 66 -8.51 10.07 6.65
CA GLN A 66 -8.35 11.10 5.64
C GLN A 66 -8.62 12.51 6.17
N ARG A 67 -9.59 12.67 7.09
CA ARG A 67 -9.90 13.97 7.70
C ARG A 67 -8.68 14.55 8.43
N VAL A 68 -8.07 13.75 9.31
CA VAL A 68 -6.91 14.18 10.10
C VAL A 68 -5.66 14.28 9.21
N ALA A 69 -5.50 13.39 8.23
CA ALA A 69 -4.41 13.47 7.27
C ALA A 69 -4.47 14.78 6.45
N ALA A 70 -5.65 15.24 6.05
CA ALA A 70 -5.84 16.55 5.42
C ALA A 70 -5.51 17.71 6.38
N GLU A 71 -5.99 17.64 7.62
CA GLU A 71 -5.71 18.61 8.69
C GLU A 71 -4.24 18.68 9.13
N LEU A 72 -3.43 17.67 8.80
CA LEU A 72 -1.99 17.64 9.10
C LEU A 72 -1.11 17.77 7.86
N GLY A 73 -1.67 17.62 6.65
CA GLY A 73 -0.90 17.59 5.40
C GLY A 73 -0.05 16.34 5.26
N ILE A 74 -0.61 15.17 5.63
CA ILE A 74 0.07 13.86 5.56
C ILE A 74 -0.50 13.06 4.40
N VAL A 75 0.38 12.47 3.58
CA VAL A 75 -0.01 11.46 2.60
C VAL A 75 -0.15 10.11 3.29
N LEU A 76 -1.24 9.39 3.02
CA LEU A 76 -1.43 8.02 3.51
C LEU A 76 -1.20 7.04 2.36
N VAL A 77 -0.42 5.99 2.59
CA VAL A 77 -0.24 4.89 1.63
C VAL A 77 -0.67 3.58 2.29
N MET A 78 -1.63 2.90 1.66
CA MET A 78 -2.23 1.65 2.12
C MET A 78 -1.94 0.55 1.09
N PRO A 79 -0.82 -0.19 1.21
CA PRO A 79 -0.57 -1.38 0.39
C PRO A 79 -1.56 -2.52 0.68
N ASP A 80 -1.66 -3.45 -0.27
CA ASP A 80 -2.22 -4.78 0.00
C ASP A 80 -1.32 -5.59 0.96
N THR A 81 -1.87 -6.65 1.53
CA THR A 81 -1.30 -7.43 2.64
C THR A 81 -0.45 -8.62 2.17
N SER A 82 -0.58 -9.00 0.91
CA SER A 82 0.14 -10.12 0.28
C SER A 82 0.18 -9.94 -1.25
N PRO A 83 1.02 -10.71 -1.96
CA PRO A 83 0.88 -10.92 -3.40
C PRO A 83 -0.51 -11.49 -3.74
N ARG A 84 -1.00 -11.22 -4.95
CA ARG A 84 -2.32 -11.65 -5.44
C ARG A 84 -2.24 -12.29 -6.83
N GLY A 85 -3.20 -13.16 -7.13
CA GLY A 85 -3.39 -13.73 -8.47
C GLY A 85 -3.47 -15.26 -8.49
N GLU A 86 -3.96 -15.82 -9.60
CA GLU A 86 -4.18 -17.27 -9.75
C GLU A 86 -2.88 -18.09 -9.70
N GLN A 87 -1.74 -17.48 -10.07
CA GLN A 87 -0.42 -18.12 -10.07
C GLN A 87 0.32 -17.96 -8.73
N VAL A 88 -0.22 -17.18 -7.80
CA VAL A 88 0.36 -16.97 -6.47
C VAL A 88 -0.11 -18.09 -5.55
N ALA A 89 0.84 -18.81 -4.95
CA ALA A 89 0.54 -19.85 -3.97
C ALA A 89 -0.41 -19.33 -2.88
N ASN A 90 -1.38 -20.15 -2.51
CA ASN A 90 -2.41 -19.80 -1.53
C ASN A 90 -2.71 -20.98 -0.59
N ASP A 91 -3.40 -20.69 0.49
CA ASP A 91 -3.95 -21.67 1.43
C ASP A 91 -5.45 -21.35 1.65
N ASP A 92 -6.23 -22.35 2.08
CA ASP A 92 -7.65 -22.16 2.41
C ASP A 92 -7.83 -21.49 3.79
N GLY A 93 -6.81 -21.58 4.65
CA GLY A 93 -6.77 -20.92 5.95
C GLY A 93 -6.70 -19.40 5.83
N TYR A 94 -7.39 -18.68 6.73
CA TYR A 94 -7.38 -17.22 6.74
C TYR A 94 -6.06 -16.60 7.20
N ASP A 95 -5.20 -17.42 7.83
CA ASP A 95 -3.95 -17.06 8.48
C ASP A 95 -2.71 -17.50 7.68
N LEU A 96 -2.88 -18.00 6.45
CA LEU A 96 -1.79 -18.36 5.54
C LEU A 96 -2.16 -18.03 4.10
N GLY A 97 -1.18 -17.61 3.30
CA GLY A 97 -1.40 -17.32 1.89
C GLY A 97 -1.90 -15.91 1.61
N GLN A 98 -2.81 -15.77 0.63
CA GLN A 98 -3.28 -14.48 0.14
C GLN A 98 -4.16 -13.78 1.20
N GLY A 99 -3.82 -12.55 1.55
CA GLY A 99 -4.38 -11.85 2.71
C GLY A 99 -3.57 -12.04 4.00
N ALA A 100 -2.47 -12.81 3.96
CA ALA A 100 -1.67 -13.20 5.10
C ALA A 100 -0.17 -13.24 4.76
N GLY A 101 0.40 -12.12 4.28
CA GLY A 101 1.81 -12.06 3.86
C GLY A 101 2.83 -11.90 4.99
N PHE A 102 2.39 -11.56 6.22
CA PHE A 102 3.21 -11.37 7.43
C PHE A 102 4.41 -10.41 7.29
N TYR A 103 4.47 -9.63 6.21
CA TYR A 103 5.52 -8.64 5.98
C TYR A 103 6.94 -9.19 6.08
N LEU A 104 7.16 -10.40 5.55
CA LEU A 104 8.43 -11.11 5.52
C LEU A 104 8.88 -11.43 4.08
N ASN A 105 10.11 -11.92 3.95
CA ASN A 105 10.58 -12.58 2.74
C ASN A 105 10.60 -14.09 2.97
N ALA A 106 9.68 -14.81 2.34
CA ALA A 106 9.60 -16.25 2.42
C ALA A 106 10.82 -16.91 1.75
N THR A 107 11.35 -17.96 2.38
CA THR A 107 12.50 -18.72 1.86
C THR A 107 12.12 -20.09 1.33
N GLN A 108 10.93 -20.60 1.70
CA GLN A 108 10.49 -21.94 1.35
C GLN A 108 9.59 -21.91 0.10
N PRO A 109 9.79 -22.84 -0.86
CA PRO A 109 8.81 -23.08 -1.92
C PRO A 109 7.46 -23.58 -1.35
N PRO A 110 6.33 -23.27 -2.00
CA PRO A 110 6.19 -22.45 -3.19
C PRO A 110 6.17 -20.92 -2.91
N TRP A 111 6.20 -20.52 -1.63
CA TRP A 111 6.00 -19.13 -1.19
C TRP A 111 7.10 -18.17 -1.65
N ALA A 112 8.36 -18.63 -1.66
CA ALA A 112 9.53 -17.83 -1.99
C ALA A 112 9.47 -17.11 -3.36
N THR A 113 8.64 -17.60 -4.28
CA THR A 113 8.46 -16.99 -5.61
C THR A 113 7.79 -15.61 -5.54
N HIS A 114 6.82 -15.42 -4.64
CA HIS A 114 6.01 -14.19 -4.61
C HIS A 114 6.00 -13.52 -3.23
N TYR A 115 6.10 -14.27 -2.12
CA TYR A 115 5.92 -13.75 -0.76
C TYR A 115 7.16 -13.03 -0.24
N ARG A 116 7.47 -11.89 -0.86
CA ARG A 116 8.60 -11.00 -0.51
C ARG A 116 8.11 -9.63 -0.05
N MET A 117 7.07 -9.63 0.77
CA MET A 117 6.38 -8.41 1.23
C MET A 117 7.31 -7.48 2.00
N TYR A 118 8.31 -8.01 2.70
CA TYR A 118 9.30 -7.18 3.39
C TYR A 118 10.10 -6.30 2.41
N ASP A 119 10.68 -6.89 1.36
CA ASP A 119 11.42 -6.12 0.35
C ASP A 119 10.49 -5.19 -0.43
N TYR A 120 9.28 -5.65 -0.76
CA TYR A 120 8.28 -4.81 -1.45
C TYR A 120 7.94 -3.54 -0.66
N LEU A 121 7.70 -3.66 0.64
CA LEU A 121 7.33 -2.53 1.50
C LEU A 121 8.52 -1.65 1.88
N ARG A 122 9.73 -2.22 2.00
CA ARG A 122 10.93 -1.47 2.35
C ARG A 122 11.48 -0.69 1.17
N ASP A 123 11.53 -1.30 -0.01
CA ASP A 123 12.29 -0.79 -1.14
C ASP A 123 11.41 -0.42 -2.33
N GLU A 124 10.61 -1.36 -2.85
CA GLU A 124 9.92 -1.18 -4.13
C GLU A 124 8.79 -0.14 -4.06
N LEU A 125 7.86 -0.31 -3.12
CA LEU A 125 6.70 0.58 -3.00
C LEU A 125 7.11 2.00 -2.60
N PRO A 126 8.02 2.24 -1.64
CA PRO A 126 8.50 3.58 -1.35
C PRO A 126 9.18 4.26 -2.53
N ALA A 127 10.03 3.54 -3.26
CA ALA A 127 10.67 4.08 -4.47
C ALA A 127 9.63 4.43 -5.55
N LEU A 128 8.62 3.57 -5.74
CA LEU A 128 7.51 3.85 -6.66
C LEU A 128 6.77 5.11 -6.24
N VAL A 129 6.36 5.21 -4.97
CA VAL A 129 5.60 6.37 -4.46
C VAL A 129 6.39 7.66 -4.63
N GLN A 130 7.68 7.68 -4.27
CA GLN A 130 8.55 8.86 -4.44
C GLN A 130 8.72 9.26 -5.91
N SER A 131 8.73 8.29 -6.83
CA SER A 131 8.90 8.58 -8.27
C SER A 131 7.63 9.09 -8.96
N GLN A 132 6.46 8.78 -8.41
CA GLN A 132 5.16 9.04 -9.07
C GLN A 132 4.36 10.16 -8.42
N PHE A 133 4.59 10.44 -7.14
CA PHE A 133 3.83 11.42 -6.37
C PHE A 133 4.75 12.50 -5.79
N ASN A 134 4.25 13.72 -5.68
CA ASN A 134 4.97 14.80 -5.00
C ASN A 134 4.93 14.60 -3.48
N VAL A 135 5.90 13.86 -2.95
CA VAL A 135 6.05 13.56 -1.53
C VAL A 135 7.48 13.83 -1.05
N SER A 136 7.65 14.07 0.24
CA SER A 136 8.99 14.20 0.84
C SER A 136 9.62 12.83 1.12
N ASP A 137 10.90 12.86 1.45
CA ASP A 137 11.66 11.70 1.94
C ASP A 137 11.27 11.28 3.37
N ARG A 138 10.64 12.18 4.13
CA ARG A 138 10.19 11.90 5.50
C ARG A 138 9.00 10.96 5.48
N CYS A 139 9.21 9.75 6.01
CA CYS A 139 8.16 8.76 6.18
C CYS A 139 8.03 8.24 7.61
N ALA A 140 6.86 7.69 7.92
CA ALA A 140 6.56 6.92 9.11
C ALA A 140 5.74 5.67 8.72
N ILE A 141 5.62 4.72 9.65
CA ILE A 141 4.88 3.47 9.43
C ILE A 141 4.03 3.12 10.65
N SER A 142 2.84 2.55 10.39
CA SER A 142 1.90 2.02 11.39
C SER A 142 1.16 0.80 10.80
N GLY A 143 0.40 0.06 11.60
CA GLY A 143 -0.48 -1.03 11.15
C GLY A 143 -1.41 -1.52 12.24
#